data_AF-A0AAU5MZP1-F1
#
_entry.id   AF-A0AAU5MZP1-F1
#
_cell.length_a   1.000
_cell.length_b   1.000
_cell.length_c   1.000
_cell.angle_alpha   90.00
_cell.angle_beta   90.00
_cell.angle_gamma   90.00
#
_symmetry.space_group_name_H-M   'P 1'
#
loop_
_entity.id
_entity.type
_entity.pdbx_description
1 polymer ?
#
loop_
_entity_poly.entity_id
_entity_poly.type
_entity_poly.pdbx_seq_one_letter_code
_entity_poly.pdbx_strand_id
1 'polypeptide(L)'
;MGETAARPLRADAERSVRMILEAAERLLSQDPGASMEQIAAEAGVSRTTIHRRFAHRQALTDALALSAARQLAQAVDDGRPTTAPPLVALHRITANVLEVKGAWAYALSLPATPGSEAATLHATMAHRCVTVLERARADGLIDASADLHWLQRVYYALLGETLHGSPADDEADPDALAARVVETFLHGAGVRD
;
A
#
# COMPACT_ATOMS: atom_id res chain seq x y z
N MET A 1 18.22 -24.12 -29.77
CA MET A 1 18.52 -22.67 -29.83
C MET A 1 17.19 -21.92 -29.97
N GLY A 2 16.65 -21.36 -28.89
CA GLY A 2 15.34 -20.67 -28.92
C GLY A 2 14.92 -19.96 -27.62
N GLU A 3 15.80 -19.83 -26.62
CA GLU A 3 15.40 -19.42 -25.27
C GLU A 3 15.67 -17.93 -24.95
N THR A 4 16.40 -17.23 -25.82
CA THR A 4 16.88 -15.87 -25.53
C THR A 4 15.92 -14.75 -25.97
N ALA A 5 14.98 -15.00 -26.89
CA ALA A 5 14.04 -13.97 -27.37
C ALA A 5 12.75 -13.86 -26.53
N ALA A 6 12.35 -14.92 -25.83
CA ALA A 6 11.12 -14.95 -25.04
C ALA A 6 11.24 -14.30 -23.63
N ARG A 7 12.47 -14.08 -23.15
CA ARG A 7 12.77 -13.45 -21.86
C ARG A 7 12.81 -11.90 -21.94
N PRO A 8 13.42 -11.28 -22.96
CA PRO A 8 13.37 -9.83 -23.19
C PRO A 8 11.94 -9.32 -23.40
N LEU A 9 11.14 -10.01 -24.23
CA LEU A 9 9.76 -9.61 -24.53
C LEU A 9 8.83 -9.62 -23.30
N ARG A 10 9.06 -10.51 -22.33
CA ARG A 10 8.31 -10.54 -21.06
C ARG A 10 8.72 -9.38 -20.14
N ALA A 11 10.02 -9.13 -20.01
CA ALA A 11 10.52 -8.02 -19.22
C ALA A 11 10.05 -6.66 -19.78
N ASP A 12 10.04 -6.50 -21.10
CA ASP A 12 9.51 -5.29 -21.75
C ASP A 12 7.99 -5.15 -21.58
N ALA A 13 7.27 -6.27 -21.62
CA ALA A 13 5.83 -6.28 -21.35
C ALA A 13 5.51 -5.89 -19.91
N GLU A 14 6.25 -6.41 -18.94
CA GLU A 14 6.12 -6.09 -17.52
C GLU A 14 6.47 -4.62 -17.24
N ARG A 15 7.55 -4.12 -17.85
CA ARG A 15 7.92 -2.70 -17.75
C ARG A 15 6.86 -1.79 -18.35
N SER A 16 6.31 -2.15 -19.51
CA SER A 16 5.21 -1.41 -20.14
C SER A 16 3.96 -1.41 -19.26
N VAL A 17 3.61 -2.52 -18.62
CA VAL A 17 2.49 -2.57 -17.67
C VAL A 17 2.74 -1.64 -16.49
N ARG A 18 3.95 -1.69 -15.90
CA ARG A 18 4.31 -0.82 -14.77
C ARG A 18 4.18 0.67 -15.11
N MET A 19 4.74 1.09 -16.24
CA MET A 19 4.62 2.50 -16.69
C MET A 19 3.17 2.93 -16.89
N ILE A 20 2.31 2.05 -17.43
CA ILE A 20 0.89 2.35 -17.59
C ILE A 20 0.19 2.48 -16.23
N LEU A 21 0.50 1.61 -15.27
CA LEU A 21 -0.10 1.67 -13.94
C LEU A 21 0.34 2.92 -13.18
N GLU A 22 1.63 3.29 -13.22
CA GLU A 22 2.13 4.52 -12.60
C GLU A 22 1.53 5.78 -13.24
N ALA A 23 1.39 5.79 -14.56
CA ALA A 23 0.70 6.87 -15.29
C ALA A 23 -0.78 6.96 -14.93
N ALA A 24 -1.46 5.83 -14.85
CA ALA A 24 -2.86 5.76 -14.46
C ALA A 24 -3.06 6.26 -13.02
N GLU A 25 -2.19 5.87 -12.08
CA GLU A 25 -2.22 6.34 -10.70
C GLU A 25 -2.11 7.88 -10.61
N ARG A 26 -1.11 8.47 -11.28
CA ARG A 26 -0.93 9.93 -11.30
C ARG A 26 -2.13 10.65 -11.90
N LEU A 27 -2.58 10.21 -13.07
CA LEU A 27 -3.66 10.89 -13.79
C LEU A 27 -5.01 10.73 -13.07
N LEU A 28 -5.31 9.54 -12.56
CA LEU A 28 -6.59 9.27 -11.90
C LEU A 28 -6.69 9.85 -10.49
N SER A 29 -5.56 10.08 -9.82
CA SER A 29 -5.52 10.85 -8.56
C SER A 29 -5.95 12.30 -8.77
N GLN A 30 -5.72 12.87 -9.96
CA GLN A 30 -6.08 14.25 -10.30
C GLN A 30 -7.45 14.34 -10.98
N ASP A 31 -7.73 13.43 -11.91
CA ASP A 31 -8.98 13.32 -12.65
C ASP A 31 -9.46 11.86 -12.69
N PRO A 32 -10.30 11.44 -11.73
CA PRO A 32 -10.92 10.11 -11.73
C PRO A 32 -11.75 9.80 -12.98
N GLY A 33 -12.10 10.81 -13.80
CA GLY A 33 -12.85 10.67 -15.05
C GLY A 33 -11.99 10.41 -16.29
N ALA A 34 -10.66 10.49 -16.19
CA ALA A 34 -9.77 10.41 -17.34
C ALA A 34 -9.93 9.10 -18.14
N SER A 35 -9.93 9.22 -19.47
CA SER A 35 -10.16 8.10 -20.40
C SER A 35 -8.95 7.17 -20.54
N MET A 36 -9.17 5.96 -21.08
CA MET A 36 -8.09 5.02 -21.42
C MET A 36 -7.08 5.63 -22.40
N GLU A 37 -7.53 6.47 -23.32
CA GLU A 37 -6.67 7.18 -24.26
C GLU A 37 -5.80 8.25 -23.59
N GLN A 38 -6.35 9.00 -22.62
CA GLN A 38 -5.58 9.97 -21.85
C GLN A 38 -4.50 9.27 -21.01
N ILE A 39 -4.84 8.14 -20.39
CA ILE A 39 -3.88 7.31 -19.64
C ILE A 39 -2.79 6.76 -20.56
N ALA A 40 -3.14 6.33 -21.78
CA ALA A 40 -2.14 5.86 -22.75
C ALA A 40 -1.16 6.97 -23.16
N ALA A 41 -1.68 8.19 -23.37
CA ALA A 41 -0.86 9.36 -23.68
C ALA A 41 0.10 9.71 -22.52
N GLU A 42 -0.41 9.74 -21.28
CA GLU A 42 0.40 9.96 -20.06
C GLU A 42 1.47 8.89 -19.88
N ALA A 43 1.16 7.62 -20.21
CA ALA A 43 2.10 6.51 -20.14
C ALA A 43 3.10 6.46 -21.32
N GLY A 44 2.97 7.34 -22.31
CA GLY A 44 3.80 7.32 -23.53
C GLY A 44 3.59 6.08 -24.41
N VAL A 45 2.40 5.46 -24.37
CA VAL A 45 2.08 4.26 -25.16
C VAL A 45 0.94 4.53 -26.16
N SER A 46 0.87 3.72 -27.22
CA SER A 46 -0.23 3.81 -28.18
C SER A 46 -1.55 3.26 -27.60
N ARG A 47 -2.68 3.78 -28.11
CA ARG A 47 -4.03 3.26 -27.82
C ARG A 47 -4.14 1.74 -28.01
N THR A 48 -3.58 1.22 -29.09
CA THR A 48 -3.56 -0.23 -29.35
C THR A 48 -2.79 -1.00 -28.26
N THR A 49 -1.72 -0.41 -27.73
CA THR A 49 -0.91 -1.05 -26.68
C THR A 49 -1.68 -1.11 -25.37
N ILE A 50 -2.33 -0.03 -24.94
CA ILE A 50 -3.11 -0.05 -23.70
C ILE A 50 -4.28 -1.04 -23.78
N HIS A 51 -5.03 -1.06 -24.88
CA HIS A 51 -6.17 -1.98 -25.03
C HIS A 51 -5.76 -3.45 -25.16
N ARG A 52 -4.55 -3.72 -25.67
CA ARG A 52 -3.97 -5.07 -25.66
C ARG A 52 -3.61 -5.53 -24.24
N ARG A 53 -3.26 -4.61 -23.33
CA ARG A 53 -2.94 -4.92 -21.93
C ARG A 53 -4.18 -4.95 -21.05
N PHE A 54 -5.10 -4.02 -21.28
CA PHE A 54 -6.29 -3.81 -20.47
C PHE A 54 -7.49 -3.64 -21.40
N ALA A 55 -8.33 -4.68 -21.49
CA ALA A 55 -9.46 -4.71 -22.41
C ALA A 55 -10.45 -3.56 -22.15
N HIS A 56 -10.64 -3.19 -20.89
CA HIS A 56 -11.55 -2.14 -20.44
C HIS A 56 -11.02 -1.46 -19.17
N ARG A 57 -11.64 -0.34 -18.79
CA ARG A 57 -11.26 0.44 -17.59
C ARG A 57 -11.22 -0.43 -16.33
N GLN A 58 -12.22 -1.30 -16.12
CA GLN A 58 -12.23 -2.16 -14.93
C GLN A 58 -10.98 -3.08 -14.84
N ALA A 59 -10.46 -3.57 -15.96
CA ALA A 59 -9.26 -4.42 -15.97
C ALA A 59 -8.01 -3.62 -15.58
N LEU A 60 -7.96 -2.33 -15.95
CA LEU A 60 -6.90 -1.41 -15.51
C LEU A 60 -7.01 -1.12 -14.01
N THR A 61 -8.21 -0.85 -13.50
CA THR A 61 -8.42 -0.56 -12.07
C THR A 61 -8.18 -1.77 -11.18
N ASP A 62 -8.57 -2.98 -11.62
CA ASP A 62 -8.25 -4.21 -10.91
C ASP A 62 -6.72 -4.45 -10.86
N ALA A 63 -6.02 -4.16 -11.96
CA ALA A 63 -4.56 -4.26 -12.02
C ALA A 63 -3.85 -3.19 -11.16
N LEU A 64 -4.40 -1.97 -11.10
CA LEU A 64 -3.93 -0.91 -10.18
C LEU A 64 -4.07 -1.36 -8.72
N ALA A 65 -5.26 -1.83 -8.32
CA ALA A 65 -5.51 -2.30 -6.97
C ALA A 65 -4.58 -3.46 -6.59
N LEU A 66 -4.35 -4.40 -7.50
CA LEU A 66 -3.41 -5.50 -7.30
C LEU A 66 -1.96 -5.02 -7.16
N SER A 67 -1.52 -4.07 -7.99
CA SER A 67 -0.18 -3.48 -7.91
C SER A 67 0.05 -2.78 -6.57
N ALA A 68 -0.91 -1.97 -6.12
CA ALA A 68 -0.86 -1.29 -4.85
C ALA A 68 -0.86 -2.28 -3.67
N ALA A 69 -1.72 -3.30 -3.70
CA ALA A 69 -1.75 -4.34 -2.67
C ALA A 69 -0.43 -5.12 -2.57
N ARG A 70 0.23 -5.41 -3.71
CA ARG A 70 1.57 -6.05 -3.73
C ARG A 70 2.64 -5.14 -3.14
N GLN A 71 2.60 -3.84 -3.42
CA GLN A 71 3.55 -2.89 -2.84
C GLN A 71 3.34 -2.73 -1.34
N LEU A 72 2.10 -2.68 -0.86
CA LEU A 72 1.83 -2.69 0.58
C LEU A 72 2.33 -3.98 1.24
N ALA A 73 2.10 -5.14 0.62
CA ALA A 73 2.57 -6.41 1.16
C ALA A 73 4.11 -6.45 1.25
N GLN A 74 4.79 -5.94 0.22
CA GLN A 74 6.25 -5.81 0.23
C GLN A 74 6.73 -4.83 1.31
N ALA A 75 6.10 -3.66 1.43
CA ALA A 75 6.39 -2.66 2.45
C ALA A 75 6.29 -3.22 3.87
N VAL A 76 5.25 -4.03 4.14
CA VAL A 76 5.08 -4.76 5.40
C VAL A 76 6.23 -5.76 5.60
N ASP A 77 6.59 -6.52 4.57
CA ASP A 77 7.63 -7.56 4.66
C ASP A 77 9.03 -6.98 4.86
N ASP A 78 9.34 -5.86 4.23
CA ASP A 78 10.59 -5.11 4.40
C ASP A 78 10.74 -4.55 5.82
N GLY A 79 9.62 -4.29 6.49
CA GLY A 79 9.56 -3.95 7.91
C GLY A 79 9.89 -5.10 8.86
N ARG A 80 10.07 -6.32 8.34
CA ARG A 80 10.48 -7.53 9.08
C ARG A 80 9.56 -7.84 10.27
N PRO A 81 8.25 -8.08 10.02
CA PRO A 81 7.20 -8.17 11.05
C PRO A 81 7.41 -9.29 12.06
N THR A 82 8.24 -10.30 11.74
CA THR A 82 8.52 -11.46 12.59
C THR A 82 9.92 -11.48 13.19
N THR A 83 10.89 -10.74 12.63
CA THR A 83 12.30 -10.86 13.00
C THR A 83 12.92 -9.59 13.59
N ALA A 84 12.42 -8.40 13.25
CA ALA A 84 12.85 -7.16 13.88
C ALA A 84 12.24 -7.01 15.29
N PRO A 85 12.89 -6.28 16.22
CA PRO A 85 12.28 -5.89 17.49
C PRO A 85 10.91 -5.23 17.26
N PRO A 86 9.87 -5.48 18.09
CA PRO A 86 8.49 -5.08 17.77
C PRO A 86 8.32 -3.57 17.51
N LEU A 87 8.95 -2.70 18.32
CA LEU A 87 8.92 -1.26 18.10
C LEU A 87 9.56 -0.85 16.76
N VAL A 88 10.70 -1.47 16.42
CA VAL A 88 11.40 -1.23 15.14
C VAL A 88 10.56 -1.72 13.97
N ALA A 89 9.91 -2.88 14.11
CA ALA A 89 9.01 -3.42 13.10
C ALA A 89 7.80 -2.50 12.90
N LEU A 90 7.14 -2.07 13.98
CA LEU A 90 6.02 -1.12 13.92
C LEU A 90 6.42 0.14 13.14
N HIS A 91 7.49 0.81 13.57
CA HIS A 91 7.93 2.05 12.91
C HIS A 91 8.28 1.85 11.42
N ARG A 92 9.05 0.82 11.07
CA ARG A 92 9.43 0.58 9.67
C ARG A 92 8.22 0.23 8.81
N ILE A 93 7.33 -0.62 9.31
CA ILE A 93 6.10 -0.97 8.60
C ILE A 93 5.25 0.28 8.40
N THR A 94 5.09 1.12 9.43
CA THR A 94 4.34 2.37 9.33
C THR A 94 4.94 3.29 8.26
N ALA A 95 6.25 3.55 8.30
CA ALA A 95 6.93 4.42 7.32
C ALA A 95 6.76 3.90 5.88
N ASN A 96 7.08 2.62 5.65
CA ASN A 96 6.96 2.01 4.33
C ASN A 96 5.51 2.02 3.81
N VAL A 97 4.54 1.79 4.69
CA VAL A 97 3.11 1.79 4.33
C VAL A 97 2.64 3.20 3.98
N LEU A 98 3.10 4.23 4.70
CA LEU A 98 2.79 5.63 4.39
C LEU A 98 3.39 6.06 3.05
N GLU A 99 4.62 5.66 2.76
CA GLU A 99 5.27 5.93 1.46
C GLU A 99 4.48 5.31 0.30
N VAL A 100 4.12 4.02 0.41
CA VAL A 100 3.30 3.35 -0.62
C VAL A 100 1.93 4.00 -0.74
N LYS A 101 1.32 4.40 0.36
CA LYS A 101 0.00 5.04 0.34
C LYS A 101 0.02 6.41 -0.31
N GLY A 102 1.07 7.21 -0.10
CA GLY A 102 1.25 8.48 -0.80
C GLY A 102 1.45 8.29 -2.30
N ALA A 103 2.21 7.27 -2.70
CA ALA A 103 2.46 6.98 -4.11
C ALA A 103 1.27 6.33 -4.85
N TRP A 104 0.35 5.70 -4.13
CA TRP A 104 -0.78 4.92 -4.69
C TRP A 104 -2.13 5.30 -4.09
N ALA A 105 -2.33 6.59 -3.80
CA ALA A 105 -3.52 7.11 -3.15
C ALA A 105 -4.83 6.74 -3.90
N TYR A 106 -4.87 6.90 -5.21
CA TYR A 106 -6.04 6.55 -6.02
C TYR A 106 -6.29 5.05 -6.01
N ALA A 107 -5.29 4.22 -6.33
CA ALA A 107 -5.45 2.77 -6.35
C ALA A 107 -5.91 2.19 -5.00
N LEU A 108 -5.45 2.76 -3.88
CA LEU A 108 -5.82 2.33 -2.53
C LEU A 108 -7.16 2.90 -2.04
N SER A 109 -7.69 3.93 -2.70
CA SER A 109 -9.06 4.42 -2.48
C SER A 109 -10.11 3.47 -3.07
N LEU A 110 -9.71 2.64 -4.04
CA LEU A 110 -10.61 1.71 -4.71
C LEU A 110 -10.92 0.50 -3.80
N PRO A 111 -12.19 0.08 -3.72
CA PRO A 111 -12.51 -1.17 -3.04
C PRO A 111 -11.88 -2.34 -3.80
N ALA A 112 -11.20 -3.23 -3.07
CA ALA A 112 -10.71 -4.47 -3.66
C ALA A 112 -11.90 -5.37 -4.05
N THR A 113 -11.88 -5.87 -5.28
CA THR A 113 -12.88 -6.83 -5.76
C THR A 113 -12.87 -8.09 -4.88
N PRO A 114 -14.01 -8.52 -4.31
CA PRO A 114 -14.07 -9.72 -3.48
C PRO A 114 -13.54 -10.96 -4.21
N GLY A 115 -12.70 -11.76 -3.53
CA GLY A 115 -12.07 -12.95 -4.11
C GLY A 115 -10.90 -12.68 -5.07
N SER A 116 -10.56 -11.41 -5.32
CA SER A 116 -9.35 -11.06 -6.07
C SER A 116 -8.07 -11.32 -5.26
N GLU A 117 -6.94 -11.44 -5.97
CA GLU A 117 -5.61 -11.55 -5.34
C GLU A 117 -5.31 -10.32 -4.44
N ALA A 118 -5.76 -9.12 -4.82
CA ALA A 118 -5.62 -7.92 -4.00
C ALA A 118 -6.34 -8.07 -2.64
N ALA A 119 -7.56 -8.61 -2.65
CA ALA A 119 -8.30 -8.87 -1.41
C ALA A 119 -7.59 -9.93 -0.52
N THR A 120 -7.01 -10.97 -1.13
CA THR A 120 -6.21 -11.97 -0.41
C THR A 120 -4.95 -11.36 0.22
N LEU A 121 -4.25 -10.48 -0.50
CA LEU A 121 -3.08 -9.75 0.04
C LEU A 121 -3.47 -8.85 1.21
N HIS A 122 -4.58 -8.11 1.10
CA HIS A 122 -5.12 -7.30 2.21
C HIS A 122 -5.41 -8.15 3.45
N ALA A 123 -6.07 -9.29 3.29
CA ALA A 123 -6.32 -10.20 4.41
C ALA A 123 -5.03 -10.74 5.05
N THR A 124 -4.02 -11.06 4.22
CA THR A 124 -2.72 -11.54 4.68
C THR A 124 -1.98 -10.47 5.49
N MET A 125 -1.98 -9.21 5.03
CA MET A 125 -1.39 -8.11 5.78
C MET A 125 -2.10 -7.85 7.10
N ALA A 126 -3.43 -7.99 7.14
CA ALA A 126 -4.19 -7.87 8.38
C ALA A 126 -3.77 -8.92 9.41
N HIS A 127 -3.48 -10.15 8.99
CA HIS A 127 -2.92 -11.16 9.88
C HIS A 127 -1.52 -10.79 10.37
N ARG A 128 -0.63 -10.33 9.48
CA ARG A 128 0.73 -9.88 9.86
C ARG A 128 0.72 -8.72 10.86
N CYS A 129 -0.21 -7.78 10.71
CA CYS A 129 -0.41 -6.68 11.66
C CYS A 129 -0.72 -7.21 13.06
N VAL A 130 -1.65 -8.18 13.18
CA VAL A 130 -1.96 -8.83 14.46
C VAL A 130 -0.71 -9.51 15.05
N THR A 131 0.08 -10.22 14.24
CA THR A 131 1.33 -10.84 14.72
C THR A 131 2.30 -9.81 15.30
N VAL A 132 2.45 -8.64 14.69
CA VAL A 132 3.31 -7.56 15.22
C VAL A 132 2.77 -7.05 16.55
N LEU A 133 1.46 -6.84 16.66
CA LEU A 133 0.82 -6.39 17.91
C LEU A 133 0.94 -7.43 19.03
N GLU A 134 0.81 -8.72 18.73
CA GLU A 134 1.03 -9.81 19.69
C GLU A 134 2.46 -9.80 20.22
N ARG A 135 3.44 -9.59 19.33
CA ARG A 135 4.86 -9.49 19.72
C ARG A 135 5.13 -8.24 20.55
N ALA A 136 4.53 -7.09 20.20
CA ALA A 136 4.64 -5.87 20.98
C ALA A 136 4.05 -6.02 22.38
N ARG A 137 2.93 -6.75 22.53
CA ARG A 137 2.36 -7.12 23.83
C ARG A 137 3.28 -8.05 24.63
N ALA A 138 3.85 -9.07 23.99
CA ALA A 138 4.79 -9.97 24.65
C ALA A 138 6.07 -9.26 25.14
N ASP A 139 6.47 -8.18 24.46
CA ASP A 139 7.63 -7.34 24.79
C ASP A 139 7.30 -6.20 25.77
N GLY A 140 6.04 -6.13 26.26
CA GLY A 140 5.59 -5.15 27.25
C GLY A 140 5.32 -3.75 26.70
N LEU A 141 5.30 -3.56 25.37
CA LEU A 141 4.97 -2.28 24.72
C LEU A 141 3.46 -2.01 24.67
N ILE A 142 2.65 -3.07 24.76
CA ILE A 142 1.18 -3.01 24.79
C ILE A 142 0.71 -3.72 26.05
N ASP A 143 -0.29 -3.14 26.72
CA ASP A 143 -0.92 -3.73 27.91
C ASP A 143 -1.41 -5.16 27.64
N ALA A 144 -1.16 -6.07 28.59
CA ALA A 144 -1.49 -7.49 28.45
C ALA A 144 -2.99 -7.75 28.31
N SER A 145 -3.84 -6.86 28.83
CA SER A 145 -5.31 -6.94 28.79
C SER A 145 -5.92 -6.23 27.57
N ALA A 146 -5.12 -5.56 26.75
CA ALA A 146 -5.62 -4.82 25.61
C ALA A 146 -6.28 -5.72 24.54
N ASP A 147 -7.39 -5.23 23.98
CA ASP A 147 -8.04 -5.83 22.82
C ASP A 147 -7.22 -5.53 21.55
N LEU A 148 -6.50 -6.54 21.05
CA LEU A 148 -5.66 -6.41 19.86
C LEU A 148 -6.45 -6.12 18.58
N HIS A 149 -7.72 -6.54 18.50
CA HIS A 149 -8.56 -6.25 17.34
C HIS A 149 -8.99 -4.79 17.34
N TRP A 150 -9.34 -4.25 18.52
CA TRP A 150 -9.57 -2.82 18.68
C TRP A 150 -8.31 -2.00 18.34
N LEU A 151 -7.16 -2.38 18.89
CA LEU A 151 -5.89 -1.71 18.61
C LEU A 151 -5.54 -1.74 17.11
N GLN A 152 -5.75 -2.87 16.43
CA GLN A 152 -5.57 -2.95 14.99
C GLN A 152 -6.44 -1.93 14.25
N ARG A 153 -7.71 -1.78 14.63
CA ARG A 153 -8.63 -0.80 14.01
C ARG A 153 -8.18 0.63 14.29
N VAL A 154 -7.73 0.94 15.50
CA VAL A 154 -7.18 2.26 15.85
C VAL A 154 -5.92 2.56 15.06
N TYR A 155 -5.01 1.59 14.96
CA TYR A 155 -3.78 1.73 14.15
C TYR A 155 -4.11 2.02 12.68
N TYR A 156 -5.09 1.32 12.10
CA TYR A 156 -5.55 1.59 10.73
C TYR A 156 -6.23 2.95 10.59
N ALA A 157 -6.96 3.41 11.61
CA ALA A 157 -7.54 4.75 11.61
C ALA A 157 -6.43 5.82 11.61
N LEU A 158 -5.41 5.68 12.46
CA LEU A 158 -4.26 6.59 12.49
C LEU A 158 -3.51 6.64 11.15
N LEU A 159 -3.27 5.46 10.54
CA LEU A 159 -2.70 5.38 9.19
C LEU A 159 -3.61 5.99 8.10
N GLY A 160 -4.92 5.98 8.30
CA GLY A 160 -5.88 6.59 7.38
C GLY A 160 -5.88 8.11 7.48
N GLU A 161 -5.87 8.65 8.70
CA GLU A 161 -5.86 10.10 8.95
C GLU A 161 -4.61 10.79 8.38
N THR A 162 -3.44 10.14 8.45
CA THR A 162 -2.21 10.68 7.83
C THR A 162 -2.29 10.82 6.31
N LEU A 163 -3.26 10.19 5.65
CA LEU A 163 -3.47 10.26 4.19
C LEU A 163 -4.57 11.26 3.79
N HIS A 164 -5.35 11.71 4.77
CA HIS A 164 -6.36 12.75 4.60
C HIS A 164 -5.89 14.08 5.19
N GLY A 165 -4.61 14.16 5.53
CA GLY A 165 -3.94 15.27 6.19
C GLY A 165 -3.83 16.52 5.33
N SER A 166 -3.52 17.61 6.00
CA SER A 166 -3.31 18.94 5.43
C SER A 166 -2.27 18.92 4.30
N PRO A 167 -2.22 19.90 3.38
CA PRO A 167 -1.10 20.07 2.42
C PRO A 167 0.30 20.00 3.05
N ALA A 168 0.41 20.24 4.36
CA ALA A 168 1.63 20.09 5.13
C ALA A 168 2.05 18.62 5.41
N ASP A 169 1.10 17.68 5.42
CA ASP A 169 1.37 16.25 5.57
C ASP A 169 1.79 15.60 4.23
N ASP A 170 1.35 16.15 3.08
CA ASP A 170 1.81 15.74 1.74
C ASP A 170 3.30 16.01 1.50
N GLU A 171 3.87 17.01 2.20
CA GLU A 171 5.30 17.34 2.19
C GLU A 171 6.07 16.74 3.36
N ALA A 172 5.40 16.05 4.29
CA ALA A 172 6.02 15.52 5.50
C ALA A 172 6.82 14.24 5.22
N ASP A 173 7.99 14.15 5.83
CA ASP A 173 8.85 12.96 5.81
C ASP A 173 8.07 11.72 6.32
N PRO A 174 7.96 10.63 5.53
CA PRO A 174 7.30 9.40 5.95
C PRO A 174 7.80 8.86 7.29
N ASP A 175 9.08 9.05 7.61
CA ASP A 175 9.64 8.63 8.91
C ASP A 175 9.08 9.47 10.06
N ALA A 176 8.93 10.79 9.87
CA ALA A 176 8.36 11.68 10.87
C ALA A 176 6.87 11.42 11.10
N LEU A 177 6.11 11.15 10.03
CA LEU A 177 4.70 10.74 10.13
C LEU A 177 4.59 9.38 10.82
N ALA A 178 5.47 8.44 10.51
CA ALA A 178 5.50 7.13 11.14
C ALA A 178 5.79 7.22 12.64
N ALA A 179 6.77 8.05 13.03
CA ALA A 179 7.05 8.33 14.43
C ALA A 179 5.81 8.89 15.14
N ARG A 180 5.14 9.89 14.55
CA ARG A 180 3.89 10.45 15.11
C ARG A 180 2.80 9.39 15.28
N VAL A 181 2.57 8.54 14.27
CA VAL A 181 1.56 7.47 14.33
C VAL A 181 1.90 6.45 15.41
N VAL A 182 3.14 5.96 15.45
CA VAL A 182 3.57 4.95 16.42
C VAL A 182 3.55 5.53 17.84
N GLU A 183 4.04 6.75 18.03
CA GLU A 183 3.98 7.44 19.32
C GLU A 183 2.53 7.65 19.76
N THR A 184 1.64 8.14 18.89
CA THR A 184 0.21 8.31 19.21
C THR A 184 -0.45 6.97 19.51
N PHE A 185 -0.10 5.92 18.78
CA PHE A 185 -0.65 4.58 18.98
C PHE A 185 -0.22 3.97 20.34
N LEU A 186 1.06 4.14 20.70
CA LEU A 186 1.59 3.60 21.96
C LEU A 186 1.26 4.50 23.17
N HIS A 187 1.17 5.82 23.00
CA HIS A 187 0.88 6.79 24.08
C HIS A 187 -0.61 7.14 24.20
N GLY A 188 -1.42 6.98 23.15
CA GLY A 188 -2.89 7.08 23.20
C GLY A 188 -3.56 6.01 24.07
N ALA A 189 -2.73 5.16 24.69
CA ALA A 189 -3.05 4.13 25.67
C ALA A 189 -2.44 4.40 27.08
N GLY A 190 -1.98 5.61 27.42
CA GLY A 190 -1.49 5.96 28.78
C GLY A 190 -2.24 7.13 29.41
N VAL A 191 -2.24 7.38 30.73
CA VAL A 191 -2.42 6.48 31.89
C VAL A 191 -3.85 6.77 32.39
N ARG A 192 -4.64 5.74 32.68
CA ARG A 192 -5.78 5.91 33.60
C ARG A 192 -5.18 5.84 35.01
N ASP A 193 -5.16 6.98 35.70
CA ASP A 193 -4.98 6.99 37.16
C ASP A 193 -5.97 6.03 37.84
#